data_AF-A0A376MRS1-F1
#
_entry.id   AF-A0A376MRS1-F1
#
_cell.length_a   1.000
_cell.length_b   1.000
_cell.length_c   1.000
_cell.angle_alpha   90.00
_cell.angle_beta   90.00
_cell.angle_gamma   90.00
#
_symmetry.space_group_name_H-M   'P 1'
#
loop_
_entity.id
_entity.type
_entity.pdbx_description
1 polymer ?
#
loop_
_entity_poly.entity_id
_entity_poly.type
_entity_poly.pdbx_seq_one_letter_code
_entity_poly.pdbx_strand_id
1 'polypeptide(L)'
;MEVIRPSSTLVPLVGEKHAKGLFGTIVDNFYLVALIFAMGTSLGLATPLVTECMQWLFGIPHTLQLDAIIITCWIILNAICVACGLQKGVRIASDVRSYLSFLMLGWVFIVSGASFIMNYFTDRWGCC
;
A
#
# COMPACT_ATOMS: atom_id res chain seq x y z
N MET A 1 -26.38 6.30 -5.97
CA MET A 1 -25.55 5.33 -5.22
C MET A 1 -24.19 5.99 -5.02
N GLU A 2 -23.99 6.65 -3.88
CA GLU A 2 -22.69 7.22 -3.52
C GLU A 2 -22.26 6.52 -2.23
N VAL A 3 -21.68 5.33 -2.37
CA VAL A 3 -21.23 4.49 -1.26
C VAL A 3 -19.81 4.87 -0.88
N ILE A 4 -19.70 5.96 -0.14
CA ILE A 4 -18.43 6.45 0.46
C ILE A 4 -18.16 5.80 1.83
N ARG A 5 -19.21 5.25 2.47
CA ARG A 5 -19.13 4.69 3.82
C ARG A 5 -19.62 3.25 3.84
N PRO A 6 -18.88 2.30 4.47
CA PRO A 6 -19.29 0.90 4.57
C PRO A 6 -20.63 0.73 5.30
N SER A 7 -20.97 1.66 6.20
CA SER A 7 -22.28 1.72 6.88
C SER A 7 -23.47 1.89 5.92
N SER A 8 -23.26 2.46 4.72
CA SER A 8 -24.30 2.64 3.71
C SER A 8 -24.65 1.35 2.95
N THR A 9 -23.71 0.39 2.89
CA THR A 9 -23.94 -0.93 2.29
C THR A 9 -24.61 -1.90 3.28
N LEU A 10 -24.60 -1.57 4.58
CA LEU A 10 -25.28 -2.34 5.63
C LEU A 10 -26.78 -2.02 5.74
N VAL A 11 -27.29 -1.02 5.01
CA VAL A 11 -28.72 -0.65 4.98
C VAL A 11 -29.66 -1.84 4.67
N PRO A 12 -29.42 -2.69 3.65
CA PRO A 12 -30.27 -3.85 3.37
C PRO A 12 -30.16 -4.98 4.41
N LEU A 13 -29.07 -5.05 5.19
CA LEU A 13 -28.82 -6.14 6.15
C LEU A 13 -29.24 -5.77 7.59
N VAL A 14 -29.11 -4.50 7.97
CA VAL A 14 -29.26 -3.98 9.35
C VAL A 14 -30.42 -2.99 9.48
N GLY A 15 -31.02 -2.56 8.37
CA GLY A 15 -32.14 -1.62 8.32
C GLY A 15 -31.69 -0.16 8.44
N GLU A 16 -32.41 0.75 7.75
CA GLU A 16 -32.07 2.18 7.66
C GLU A 16 -31.88 2.87 9.02
N LYS A 17 -32.62 2.45 10.06
CA LYS A 17 -32.55 3.02 11.41
C LYS A 17 -31.24 2.72 12.14
N HIS A 18 -30.65 1.54 11.95
CA HIS A 18 -29.39 1.17 12.61
C HIS A 18 -28.17 1.50 11.76
N ALA A 19 -28.30 1.50 10.44
CA ALA A 19 -27.26 1.97 9.52
C ALA A 19 -26.97 3.48 9.64
N LYS A 20 -28.00 4.31 9.94
CA LYS A 20 -27.84 5.74 10.25
C LYS A 20 -27.77 6.07 11.76
N GLY A 21 -27.88 5.06 12.62
CA GLY A 21 -27.86 5.21 14.08
C GLY A 21 -26.47 5.10 14.70
N LEU A 22 -26.43 4.99 16.03
CA LEU A 22 -25.21 4.76 16.83
C LEU A 22 -24.39 3.55 16.32
N PHE A 23 -25.07 2.46 15.93
CA PHE A 23 -24.42 1.25 15.44
C PHE A 23 -23.64 1.49 14.12
N GLY A 24 -24.25 2.17 13.15
CA GLY A 24 -23.57 2.54 11.90
C GLY A 24 -22.36 3.47 12.11
N THR A 25 -22.42 4.35 13.11
CA THR A 25 -21.31 5.26 13.44
C THR A 25 -20.14 4.53 14.11
N ILE A 26 -20.42 3.56 14.99
CA ILE A 26 -19.37 2.71 15.61
C ILE A 26 -18.63 1.89 14.54
N VAL A 27 -19.36 1.31 13.60
CA VAL A 27 -18.78 0.53 12.50
C VAL A 27 -17.94 1.43 11.58
N ASP A 28 -18.43 2.62 11.22
CA ASP A 28 -17.68 3.58 10.39
C ASP A 28 -16.38 4.01 11.08
N ASN A 29 -16.41 4.26 12.40
CA ASN A 29 -15.23 4.65 13.16
C ASN A 29 -14.23 3.50 13.29
N PHE A 30 -14.68 2.28 13.60
CA PHE A 30 -13.81 1.10 13.65
C PHE A 30 -13.15 0.82 12.29
N TYR A 31 -13.91 0.98 11.20
CA TYR A 31 -13.39 0.85 9.85
C TYR A 31 -12.35 1.92 9.50
N LEU A 32 -12.62 3.20 9.80
CA LEU A 32 -11.67 4.28 9.56
C LEU A 32 -10.38 4.10 10.35
N VAL A 33 -10.48 3.69 11.63
CA VAL A 33 -9.30 3.37 12.45
C VAL A 33 -8.50 2.22 11.84
N ALA A 34 -9.16 1.12 11.46
CA ALA A 34 -8.51 -0.01 10.80
C ALA A 34 -7.83 0.40 9.48
N LEU A 35 -8.47 1.26 8.68
CA LEU A 35 -7.93 1.76 7.41
C LEU A 35 -6.67 2.61 7.64
N ILE A 36 -6.68 3.50 8.63
CA ILE A 36 -5.52 4.34 8.97
C ILE A 36 -4.34 3.48 9.45
N PHE A 37 -4.59 2.50 10.32
CA PHE A 37 -3.54 1.57 10.76
C PHE A 37 -2.98 0.71 9.61
N ALA A 38 -3.85 0.24 8.70
CA ALA A 38 -3.42 -0.52 7.53
C ALA A 38 -2.53 0.32 6.60
N MET A 39 -2.94 1.55 6.30
CA MET A 39 -2.15 2.49 5.49
C MET A 39 -0.82 2.84 6.17
N GLY A 40 -0.83 3.08 7.49
CA GLY A 40 0.38 3.36 8.27
C GLY A 40 1.36 2.20 8.27
N THR A 41 0.87 0.96 8.39
CA THR A 41 1.71 -0.25 8.34
C THR A 41 2.38 -0.41 6.97
N SER A 42 1.64 -0.16 5.88
CA SER A 42 2.23 -0.22 4.53
C SER A 42 3.35 0.80 4.33
N LEU A 43 3.21 2.02 4.88
CA LEU A 43 4.26 3.03 4.88
C LEU A 43 5.46 2.59 5.74
N GLY A 44 5.19 2.09 6.95
CA GLY A 44 6.23 1.63 7.89
C GLY A 44 7.07 0.46 7.37
N LEU A 45 6.51 -0.42 6.54
CA LEU A 45 7.27 -1.47 5.86
C LEU A 45 8.03 -0.95 4.63
N ALA A 46 7.47 0.03 3.92
CA ALA A 46 8.07 0.58 2.71
C ALA A 46 9.31 1.44 3.01
N THR A 47 9.31 2.19 4.11
CA THR A 47 10.43 3.08 4.47
C THR A 47 11.77 2.36 4.62
N PRO A 48 11.92 1.34 5.50
CA PRO A 48 13.20 0.67 5.68
C PRO A 48 13.68 -0.01 4.39
N LEU A 49 12.74 -0.48 3.55
CA LEU A 49 13.11 -1.07 2.25
C LEU A 49 13.79 -0.02 1.34
N VAL A 50 13.28 1.21 1.31
CA VAL A 50 13.87 2.30 0.52
C VAL A 50 15.21 2.74 1.11
N THR A 51 15.33 2.83 2.42
CA THR A 51 16.55 3.30 3.09
C THR A 51 17.69 2.28 3.00
N GLU A 52 17.39 0.99 3.05
CA GLU A 52 18.34 -0.07 2.72
C GLU A 52 18.81 -0.01 1.26
N CYS A 53 17.89 0.22 0.31
CA CYS A 53 18.27 0.42 -1.09
C CYS A 53 19.20 1.63 -1.25
N MET A 54 18.92 2.72 -0.52
CA MET A 54 19.72 3.94 -0.59
C MET A 54 21.08 3.77 0.09
N GLN A 55 21.15 3.02 1.19
CA GLN A 55 22.42 2.62 1.81
C GLN A 55 23.27 1.78 0.85
N TRP A 56 22.65 0.83 0.12
CA TRP A 56 23.36 -0.01 -0.85
C TRP A 56 23.85 0.79 -2.07
N LEU A 57 23.09 1.77 -2.57
CA LEU A 57 23.49 2.60 -3.71
C LEU A 57 24.44 3.75 -3.37
N PHE A 58 24.19 4.46 -2.27
CA PHE A 58 24.87 5.72 -1.92
C PHE A 58 25.81 5.59 -0.71
N GLY A 59 25.82 4.46 0.00
CA GLY A 59 26.69 4.21 1.15
C GLY A 59 26.29 4.99 2.42
N ILE A 60 25.10 5.60 2.46
CA ILE A 60 24.63 6.38 3.61
C ILE A 60 24.09 5.42 4.68
N PRO A 61 24.52 5.52 5.95
CA PRO A 61 24.09 4.59 7.00
C PRO A 61 22.59 4.70 7.28
N HIS A 62 21.92 3.54 7.36
CA HIS A 62 20.53 3.42 7.74
C HIS A 62 20.38 3.79 9.22
N THR A 63 19.70 4.90 9.48
CA THR A 63 19.37 5.37 10.82
C THR A 63 17.89 5.71 10.88
N LEU A 64 17.26 5.57 12.06
CA LEU A 64 15.87 5.98 12.28
C LEU A 64 15.61 7.45 11.92
N GLN A 65 16.63 8.30 12.03
CA GLN A 65 16.54 9.70 11.62
C GLN A 65 16.36 9.83 10.10
N LEU A 66 17.07 9.01 9.33
CA LEU A 66 17.00 9.01 7.87
C LEU A 66 15.64 8.48 7.37
N ASP A 67 15.11 7.44 8.01
CA ASP A 67 13.74 6.95 7.76
C ASP A 67 12.68 8.05 7.98
N ALA A 68 12.78 8.75 9.12
CA ALA A 68 11.84 9.82 9.47
C ALA A 68 11.90 11.00 8.48
N ILE A 69 13.10 11.36 8.01
CA ILE A 69 13.30 12.41 6.99
C ILE A 69 12.64 12.00 5.67
N ILE A 70 12.83 10.75 5.23
CA ILE A 70 12.26 10.26 3.97
C ILE A 70 10.74 10.20 4.03
N ILE A 71 10.16 9.69 5.13
CA ILE A 71 8.71 9.70 5.33
C ILE A 71 8.17 11.14 5.28
N THR A 72 8.81 12.07 5.99
CA THR A 72 8.41 13.48 6.01
C THR A 72 8.45 14.09 4.61
N CYS A 73 9.52 13.82 3.86
CA CYS A 73 9.66 14.24 2.47
C CYS A 73 8.52 13.68 1.59
N TRP A 74 8.16 12.40 1.77
CA TRP A 74 7.08 11.77 1.02
C TRP A 74 5.71 12.37 1.33
N ILE A 75 5.44 12.69 2.60
CA ILE A 75 4.20 13.35 3.02
C ILE A 75 4.08 14.73 2.38
N ILE A 76 5.16 15.53 2.39
CA ILE A 76 5.20 16.85 1.77
C ILE A 76 4.97 16.74 0.25
N LEU A 77 5.67 15.82 -0.41
CA LEU A 77 5.50 15.58 -1.85
C LEU A 77 4.05 15.19 -2.19
N ASN A 78 3.45 14.30 -1.40
CA ASN A 78 2.06 13.91 -1.57
C ASN A 78 1.10 15.09 -1.35
N ALA A 79 1.32 15.88 -0.30
CA ALA A 79 0.53 17.09 -0.03
C ALA A 79 0.59 18.09 -1.19
N ILE A 80 1.77 18.31 -1.79
CA ILE A 80 1.93 19.17 -2.97
C ILE A 80 1.20 18.59 -4.18
N CYS A 81 1.32 17.29 -4.44
CA CYS A 81 0.61 16.64 -5.55
C CYS A 81 -0.92 16.80 -5.45
N VAL A 82 -1.46 16.67 -4.23
CA VAL A 82 -2.89 16.86 -3.96
C VAL A 82 -3.28 18.34 -4.09
N ALA A 83 -2.49 19.26 -3.52
CA ALA A 83 -2.75 20.69 -3.56
C ALA A 83 -2.72 21.26 -5.00
N CYS A 84 -1.77 20.81 -5.83
CA CYS A 84 -1.69 21.19 -7.25
C CYS A 84 -2.73 20.48 -8.13
N GLY A 85 -3.55 19.58 -7.59
CA GLY A 85 -4.54 18.83 -8.36
C GLY A 85 -3.92 17.94 -9.44
N LEU A 86 -2.67 17.49 -9.24
CA LEU A 86 -1.91 16.69 -10.20
C LEU A 86 -2.38 15.23 -10.21
N GLN A 87 -3.69 15.01 -10.34
CA GLN A 87 -4.34 13.71 -10.43
C GLN A 87 -3.76 12.89 -11.59
N LYS A 88 -3.41 13.54 -12.70
CA LYS A 88 -2.72 12.89 -13.82
C LYS A 88 -1.32 12.39 -13.45
N GLY A 89 -0.56 13.14 -12.65
CA GLY A 89 0.80 12.76 -12.26
C GLY A 89 0.82 11.55 -11.33
N VAL A 90 -0.08 11.52 -10.33
CA VAL A 90 -0.23 10.36 -9.43
C VAL A 90 -0.64 9.11 -10.23
N ARG A 91 -1.53 9.26 -11.21
CA ARG A 91 -1.96 8.16 -12.08
C ARG A 91 -0.80 7.60 -12.91
N ILE A 92 -0.03 8.46 -13.57
CA ILE A 92 1.15 8.05 -14.35
C ILE A 92 2.18 7.36 -13.44
N ALA A 93 2.45 7.89 -12.25
CA ALA A 93 3.36 7.25 -11.30
C ALA A 93 2.89 5.85 -10.87
N SER A 94 1.57 5.65 -10.72
CA SER A 94 0.98 4.34 -10.43
C SER A 94 1.11 3.37 -11.61
N ASP A 95 0.86 3.83 -12.83
CA ASP A 95 1.01 3.01 -14.05
C ASP A 95 2.46 2.58 -14.23
N VAL A 96 3.42 3.51 -14.03
CA VAL A 96 4.86 3.22 -14.06
C VAL A 96 5.25 2.22 -12.96
N ARG A 97 4.73 2.37 -11.74
CA ARG A 97 5.01 1.42 -10.64
C ARG A 97 4.53 0.02 -11.00
N SER A 98 3.34 -0.11 -11.57
CA SER A 98 2.81 -1.40 -12.01
C SER A 98 3.70 -2.02 -13.09
N TYR A 99 4.07 -1.25 -14.12
CA TYR A 99 4.96 -1.72 -15.18
C TYR A 99 6.35 -2.14 -14.66
N LEU A 100 6.95 -1.34 -13.78
CA LEU A 100 8.25 -1.65 -13.16
C LEU A 100 8.17 -2.92 -12.30
N SER A 101 7.05 -3.16 -11.62
CA SER A 101 6.84 -4.37 -10.82
C SER A 101 6.83 -5.63 -11.70
N PHE A 102 6.13 -5.60 -12.83
CA PHE A 102 6.15 -6.72 -13.79
C PHE A 102 7.54 -6.94 -14.40
N LEU A 103 8.27 -5.86 -14.71
CA LEU A 103 9.63 -5.94 -15.23
C LEU A 103 10.59 -6.59 -14.21
N MET A 104 10.57 -6.12 -12.96
CA MET A 104 11.38 -6.68 -11.88
C MET A 104 11.06 -8.15 -11.62
N LEU A 105 9.77 -8.51 -11.61
CA LEU A 105 9.34 -9.90 -11.44
C LEU A 105 9.89 -10.79 -12.57
N GLY A 106 9.75 -10.35 -13.82
CA GLY A 106 10.28 -11.07 -14.99
C GLY A 106 11.80 -11.20 -14.95
N TRP A 107 12.50 -10.14 -14.56
CA TRP A 107 13.96 -10.15 -14.42
C TRP A 107 14.43 -11.15 -13.37
N VAL A 108 13.84 -11.12 -12.17
CA VAL A 108 14.17 -12.05 -11.09
C VAL A 108 13.86 -13.50 -11.49
N PHE A 109 12.75 -13.74 -12.20
CA PHE A 109 12.38 -15.07 -12.67
C PHE A 109 13.42 -15.68 -13.63
N ILE A 110 13.97 -14.87 -14.54
CA ILE A 110 14.98 -15.33 -15.50
C ILE A 110 16.35 -15.51 -14.82
N VAL A 111 16.78 -14.52 -14.03
CA VAL A 111 18.12 -14.51 -13.40
C VAL A 111 18.25 -15.55 -12.28
N SER A 112 17.17 -15.82 -11.54
CA SER A 112 17.19 -16.81 -10.44
C SER A 112 17.10 -18.28 -10.91
N GLY A 113 16.80 -18.52 -12.19
CA GLY A 113 16.50 -19.86 -12.71
C GLY A 113 15.00 -20.18 -12.67
N ALA A 114 14.35 -20.01 -13.82
CA ALA A 114 12.91 -20.23 -14.00
C ALA A 114 12.43 -21.63 -13.54
N SER A 115 13.23 -22.66 -13.82
CA SER A 115 12.91 -24.05 -13.44
C SER A 115 12.94 -24.26 -11.93
N PHE A 116 13.83 -23.57 -11.20
CA PHE A 116 13.87 -23.65 -9.74
C PHE A 116 12.63 -23.01 -9.11
N ILE A 117 12.23 -21.83 -9.59
CA ILE A 117 11.01 -21.16 -9.13
C ILE A 117 9.75 -21.98 -9.44
N MET A 118 9.65 -22.57 -10.64
CA MET A 118 8.51 -23.41 -11.03
C MET A 118 8.40 -24.68 -10.19
N ASN A 119 9.51 -25.36 -9.94
CA ASN A 119 9.52 -26.55 -9.08
C ASN A 119 9.17 -26.18 -7.63
N TYR A 120 9.80 -25.14 -7.09
CA TYR A 120 9.53 -24.67 -5.73
C TYR A 120 8.08 -24.21 -5.53
N PHE A 121 7.49 -23.58 -6.55
CA PHE A 121 6.07 -23.25 -6.57
C PHE A 121 5.23 -24.53 -6.55
N THR A 122 5.48 -25.48 -7.45
CA THR A 122 4.71 -26.73 -7.51
C THR A 122 4.82 -27.56 -6.22
N ASP A 123 6.00 -27.64 -5.62
CA ASP A 123 6.22 -28.32 -4.34
C ASP A 123 5.43 -27.66 -3.19
N ARG A 124 5.41 -26.32 -3.11
CA ARG A 124 4.59 -25.62 -2.10
C ARG A 124 3.09 -25.81 -2.28
N TRP A 125 2.63 -26.06 -3.51
CA TRP A 125 1.21 -26.29 -3.79
C TRP A 125 0.81 -27.75 -3.59
N GLY A 126 1.73 -28.70 -3.83
CA GLY A 126 1.51 -30.14 -3.66
C GLY A 126 1.76 -30.67 -2.25
N CYS A 127 2.44 -29.92 -1.38
CA CYS A 127 2.73 -30.32 0.00
C CYS A 127 1.66 -29.86 1.02
N CYS A 128 0.40 -29.75 0.58
CA CYS A 128 -0.79 -29.64 1.42
C CYS A 128 -1.60 -30.93 1.36
#